data_AF-A0A7C3LKT3-F1
#
_entry.id   AF-A0A7C3LKT3-F1
#
_cell.length_a   1.000
_cell.length_b   1.000
_cell.length_c   1.000
_cell.angle_alpha   90.00
_cell.angle_beta   90.00
_cell.angle_gamma   90.00
#
_symmetry.space_group_name_H-M   'P 1'
#
loop_
_entity.id
_entity.type
_entity.pdbx_description
1 polymer ?
#
loop_
_entity_poly.entity_id
_entity_poly.type
_entity_poly.pdbx_seq_one_letter_code
_entity_poly.pdbx_strand_id
1 'polypeptide(L)'
;MKIVADWASLFAGQVSDPGPLIAQTAEMLDAFLLTRPQADQEVLEIIGKRLGTEIGERTLGDVRSALANYLGQDPASLVAWVTSADQANRIAQVEASAPPRVTALLRAILGLYGSELALAYTRWGELPDDWILINREIYHDLINERVLVKVRIDKNNGEQAVIQGPAYSILELAANMVRTCNMVGRPDAFTRRTIDMLSNEFEQFLKLVRGPSDKPARSSDAEAAGPSARR
;
A
#
# COMPACT_ATOMS: atom_id res chain seq x y z
N MET A 1 -23.09 -4.31 -21.20
CA MET A 1 -21.65 -4.01 -21.33
C MET A 1 -20.90 -5.27 -20.93
N LYS A 2 -20.22 -5.96 -21.86
CA LYS A 2 -19.41 -7.15 -21.49
C LYS A 2 -18.17 -6.62 -20.77
N ILE A 3 -17.97 -7.03 -19.52
CA ILE A 3 -16.73 -6.77 -18.80
C ILE A 3 -15.64 -7.56 -19.55
N VAL A 4 -14.61 -6.87 -20.03
CA VAL A 4 -13.41 -7.54 -20.54
C VAL A 4 -12.74 -8.17 -19.32
N ALA A 5 -12.60 -9.49 -19.31
CA ALA A 5 -11.98 -10.18 -18.17
C ALA A 5 -10.53 -9.73 -18.03
N ASP A 6 -10.19 -9.16 -16.87
CA ASP A 6 -8.84 -8.83 -16.48
C ASP A 6 -8.53 -9.43 -15.09
N TRP A 7 -7.25 -9.39 -14.70
CA TRP A 7 -6.80 -9.96 -13.45
C TRP A 7 -7.47 -9.28 -12.23
N ALA A 8 -7.69 -7.97 -12.29
CA ALA A 8 -8.35 -7.24 -11.20
C ALA A 8 -9.79 -7.73 -10.98
N SER A 9 -10.56 -7.88 -12.05
CA SER A 9 -11.93 -8.38 -12.05
C SER A 9 -11.98 -9.84 -11.61
N LEU A 10 -10.98 -10.65 -11.97
CA LEU A 10 -10.88 -12.04 -11.53
C LEU A 10 -10.60 -12.15 -10.03
N PHE A 11 -9.66 -11.36 -9.49
CA PHE A 11 -9.40 -11.29 -8.04
C PHE A 11 -10.62 -10.77 -7.27
N ALA A 12 -11.41 -9.89 -7.87
CA ALA A 12 -12.67 -9.40 -7.30
C ALA A 12 -13.85 -10.40 -7.41
N GLY A 13 -13.64 -11.59 -8.01
CA GLY A 13 -14.70 -12.59 -8.18
C GLY A 13 -15.79 -12.19 -9.19
N GLN A 14 -15.50 -11.23 -10.08
CA GLN A 14 -16.45 -10.70 -11.06
C GLN A 14 -16.40 -11.43 -12.41
N VAL A 15 -15.46 -12.37 -12.57
CA VAL A 15 -15.27 -13.15 -13.79
C VAL A 15 -15.84 -14.55 -13.58
N SER A 16 -16.84 -14.91 -14.40
CA SER A 16 -17.51 -16.22 -14.34
C SER A 16 -16.73 -17.35 -15.00
N ASP A 17 -15.90 -17.02 -16.00
CA ASP A 17 -15.04 -17.97 -16.70
C ASP A 17 -13.63 -17.38 -16.86
N PRO A 18 -12.66 -17.80 -16.02
CA PRO A 18 -11.29 -17.32 -16.10
C PRO A 18 -10.46 -17.96 -17.21
N GLY A 19 -10.97 -19.01 -17.87
CA GLY A 19 -10.21 -19.84 -18.82
C GLY A 19 -9.48 -19.06 -19.90
N PRO A 20 -10.15 -18.13 -20.63
CA PRO A 20 -9.50 -17.35 -21.68
C PRO A 20 -8.34 -16.46 -21.16
N LEU A 21 -8.52 -15.83 -19.99
CA LEU A 21 -7.49 -14.98 -19.38
C LEU A 21 -6.29 -15.80 -18.91
N ILE A 22 -6.55 -16.98 -18.33
CA ILE A 22 -5.52 -17.93 -17.90
C ILE A 22 -4.73 -18.41 -19.13
N ALA A 23 -5.40 -18.85 -20.19
CA ALA A 23 -4.76 -19.35 -21.41
C ALA A 23 -3.85 -18.28 -22.04
N GLN A 24 -4.37 -17.07 -22.24
CA GLN A 24 -3.61 -15.95 -22.80
C GLN A 24 -2.36 -15.63 -21.96
N THR A 25 -2.52 -15.56 -20.64
CA THR A 25 -1.42 -15.22 -19.75
C THR A 25 -0.39 -16.36 -19.66
N ALA A 26 -0.84 -17.60 -19.72
CA ALA A 26 0.03 -18.77 -19.78
C ALA A 26 0.85 -18.81 -21.07
N GLU A 27 0.27 -18.45 -22.22
CA GLU A 27 1.02 -18.31 -23.48
C GLU A 27 2.12 -17.24 -23.37
N MET A 28 1.82 -16.09 -22.75
CA MET A 28 2.82 -15.04 -22.50
C MET A 28 3.97 -15.54 -21.61
N LEU A 29 3.63 -16.28 -20.54
CA LEU A 29 4.63 -16.86 -19.65
C LEU A 29 5.45 -17.95 -20.37
N ASP A 30 4.84 -18.82 -21.17
CA ASP A 30 5.55 -19.84 -21.94
C ASP A 30 6.52 -19.21 -22.94
N ALA A 31 6.09 -18.18 -23.66
CA ALA A 31 6.95 -17.42 -24.56
C ALA A 31 8.14 -16.80 -23.82
N PHE A 32 7.92 -16.22 -22.64
CA PHE A 32 8.99 -15.70 -21.80
C PHE A 32 9.99 -16.80 -21.41
N LEU A 33 9.50 -17.93 -20.91
CA LEU A 33 10.33 -19.08 -20.50
C LEU A 33 11.11 -19.69 -21.67
N LEU A 34 10.56 -19.67 -22.88
CA LEU A 34 11.26 -20.13 -24.09
C LEU A 34 12.42 -19.21 -24.47
N THR A 35 12.25 -17.89 -24.32
CA THR A 35 13.30 -16.92 -24.65
C THR A 35 14.41 -16.83 -23.60
N ARG A 36 14.17 -17.32 -22.38
CA ARG A 36 15.09 -17.22 -21.24
C ARG A 36 15.30 -18.59 -20.56
N PRO A 37 16.36 -19.32 -20.91
CA PRO A 37 16.61 -20.69 -20.43
C PRO A 37 16.80 -20.88 -18.91
N GLN A 38 16.88 -19.80 -18.14
CA GLN A 38 17.04 -19.81 -16.67
C GLN A 38 15.89 -19.10 -15.94
N ALA A 39 14.86 -18.68 -16.67
CA ALA A 39 13.78 -17.89 -16.09
C ALA A 39 12.98 -18.62 -15.01
N ASP A 40 12.85 -19.94 -15.11
CA ASP A 40 12.24 -20.77 -14.08
C ASP A 40 13.01 -20.71 -12.76
N GLN A 41 14.33 -20.91 -12.80
CA GLN A 41 15.19 -20.81 -11.63
C GLN A 41 15.21 -19.39 -11.06
N GLU A 42 15.32 -18.37 -11.91
CA GLU A 42 15.32 -16.95 -11.48
C GLU A 42 13.98 -16.57 -10.81
N VAL A 43 12.85 -17.08 -11.30
CA VAL A 43 11.54 -16.89 -10.63
C VAL A 43 11.52 -17.52 -9.24
N LEU A 44 12.01 -18.76 -9.11
CA LEU A 44 12.09 -19.44 -7.82
C LEU A 44 13.01 -18.70 -6.84
N GLU A 45 14.15 -18.21 -7.32
CA GLU A 45 15.09 -17.41 -6.52
C GLU A 45 14.48 -16.07 -6.07
N ILE A 46 13.73 -15.38 -6.95
CA ILE A 46 13.02 -14.14 -6.61
C ILE A 46 12.02 -14.41 -5.48
N ILE A 47 11.21 -15.47 -5.60
CA ILE A 47 10.21 -15.84 -4.58
C ILE A 47 10.92 -16.21 -3.28
N GLY A 48 11.89 -17.13 -3.33
CA GLY A 48 12.64 -17.59 -2.16
C GLY A 48 13.34 -16.46 -1.41
N LYS A 49 13.94 -15.49 -2.12
CA LYS A 49 14.59 -14.33 -1.50
C LYS A 49 13.61 -13.41 -0.76
N ARG A 50 12.38 -13.27 -1.26
CA ARG A 50 11.35 -12.44 -0.63
C ARG A 50 10.68 -13.15 0.55
N LEU A 51 10.54 -14.48 0.46
CA LEU A 51 9.99 -15.30 1.53
C LEU A 51 11.00 -15.68 2.62
N GLY A 52 12.31 -15.56 2.36
CA GLY A 52 13.38 -15.86 3.33
C GLY A 52 13.49 -14.89 4.50
N THR A 53 12.53 -13.97 4.66
CA THR A 53 12.40 -13.06 5.80
C THR A 53 11.12 -13.37 6.57
N GLU A 54 10.90 -12.75 7.73
CA GLU A 54 9.63 -12.93 8.45
C GLU A 54 8.44 -12.56 7.55
N ILE A 55 7.53 -13.51 7.31
CA ILE A 55 6.36 -13.32 6.46
C ILE A 55 5.43 -12.31 7.13
N GLY A 56 5.23 -11.14 6.54
CA GLY A 56 4.36 -10.08 7.04
C GLY A 56 3.31 -9.65 6.02
N GLU A 57 2.54 -8.63 6.38
CA GLU A 57 1.45 -8.07 5.56
C GLU A 57 1.92 -7.60 4.17
N ARG A 58 3.17 -7.15 4.07
CA ARG A 58 3.78 -6.65 2.82
C ARG A 58 4.38 -7.75 1.94
N THR A 59 4.63 -8.93 2.49
CA THR A 59 5.43 -9.96 1.82
C THR A 59 4.83 -10.37 0.48
N LEU A 60 3.50 -10.56 0.40
CA LEU A 60 2.87 -10.91 -0.87
C LEU A 60 2.96 -9.77 -1.90
N GLY A 61 2.76 -8.52 -1.47
CA GLY A 61 2.90 -7.35 -2.32
C GLY A 61 4.32 -7.20 -2.90
N ASP A 62 5.33 -7.45 -2.07
CA ASP A 62 6.74 -7.39 -2.46
C ASP A 62 7.11 -8.54 -3.44
N VAL A 63 6.60 -9.76 -3.20
CA VAL A 63 6.73 -10.90 -4.12
C VAL A 63 6.10 -10.56 -5.47
N ARG A 64 4.83 -10.13 -5.48
CA ARG A 64 4.10 -9.79 -6.70
C ARG A 64 4.79 -8.68 -7.49
N SER A 65 5.25 -7.63 -6.81
CA SER A 65 5.97 -6.51 -7.45
C SER A 65 7.30 -6.97 -8.06
N ALA A 66 8.06 -7.81 -7.34
CA ALA A 66 9.31 -8.36 -7.86
C ALA A 66 9.10 -9.25 -9.09
N LEU A 67 8.09 -10.12 -9.04
CA LEU A 67 7.70 -10.96 -10.18
C LEU A 67 7.20 -10.12 -11.35
N ALA A 68 6.39 -9.09 -11.11
CA ALA A 68 5.87 -8.22 -12.17
C ALA A 68 6.98 -7.44 -12.89
N ASN A 69 8.01 -7.00 -12.15
CA ASN A 69 9.19 -6.37 -12.74
C ASN A 69 10.01 -7.33 -13.61
N TYR A 70 9.98 -8.63 -13.32
CA TYR A 70 10.77 -9.62 -14.04
C TYR A 70 10.01 -10.26 -15.21
N LEU A 71 8.77 -10.70 -14.98
CA LEU A 71 7.91 -11.44 -15.93
C LEU A 71 6.93 -10.54 -16.70
N GLY A 72 6.65 -9.34 -16.20
CA GLY A 72 5.51 -8.52 -16.61
C GLY A 72 4.28 -8.73 -15.71
N GLN A 73 3.31 -7.82 -15.84
CA GLN A 73 2.15 -7.74 -14.93
C GLN A 73 1.23 -8.96 -15.00
N ASP A 74 0.88 -9.41 -16.21
CA ASP A 74 -0.07 -10.52 -16.37
C ASP A 74 0.52 -11.85 -15.91
N PRO A 75 1.73 -12.28 -16.35
CA PRO A 75 2.32 -13.52 -15.86
C PRO A 75 2.53 -13.53 -14.33
N ALA A 76 2.93 -12.40 -13.74
CA ALA A 76 3.04 -12.28 -12.29
C ALA A 76 1.67 -12.39 -11.59
N SER A 77 0.60 -11.88 -12.21
CA SER A 77 -0.77 -12.01 -11.69
C SER A 77 -1.27 -13.44 -11.77
N LEU A 78 -0.93 -14.21 -12.81
CA LEU A 78 -1.20 -15.65 -12.88
C LEU A 78 -0.51 -16.42 -11.75
N VAL A 79 0.77 -16.15 -11.49
CA VAL A 79 1.50 -16.77 -10.38
C VAL A 79 0.81 -16.44 -9.06
N ALA A 80 0.53 -15.15 -8.80
CA ALA A 80 -0.14 -14.70 -7.58
C ALA A 80 -1.53 -15.34 -7.42
N TRP A 81 -2.28 -15.48 -8.52
CA TRP A 81 -3.60 -16.10 -8.51
C TRP A 81 -3.52 -17.60 -8.20
N VAL A 82 -2.56 -18.34 -8.74
CA VAL A 82 -2.40 -19.78 -8.42
C VAL A 82 -1.96 -19.99 -6.97
N THR A 83 -1.14 -19.10 -6.41
CA THR A 83 -0.58 -19.24 -5.06
C THR A 83 -1.50 -18.73 -3.95
N SER A 84 -2.60 -18.10 -4.33
CA SER A 84 -3.69 -17.61 -3.48
C SER A 84 -4.53 -18.75 -2.90
N ALA A 85 -5.56 -18.45 -2.10
CA ALA A 85 -6.44 -19.45 -1.51
C ALA A 85 -7.02 -20.42 -2.57
N ASP A 86 -7.23 -21.68 -2.18
CA ASP A 86 -7.69 -22.76 -3.06
C ASP A 86 -6.70 -23.15 -4.18
N GLN A 87 -5.42 -23.24 -3.80
CA GLN A 87 -4.30 -23.55 -4.72
C GLN A 87 -4.56 -24.82 -5.56
N ALA A 88 -5.17 -25.85 -4.97
CA ALA A 88 -5.43 -27.14 -5.63
C ALA A 88 -6.41 -27.01 -6.79
N ASN A 89 -7.53 -26.29 -6.61
CA ASN A 89 -8.49 -26.09 -7.70
C ASN A 89 -7.93 -25.13 -8.76
N ARG A 90 -7.17 -24.11 -8.34
CA ARG A 90 -6.60 -23.14 -9.27
C ARG A 90 -5.53 -23.75 -10.18
N ILE A 91 -4.62 -24.56 -9.63
CA ILE A 91 -3.62 -25.24 -10.48
C ILE A 91 -4.29 -26.20 -11.47
N ALA A 92 -5.37 -26.90 -11.06
CA ALA A 92 -6.15 -27.75 -11.96
C ALA A 92 -6.81 -26.96 -13.11
N GLN A 93 -7.29 -25.73 -12.85
CA GLN A 93 -7.81 -24.86 -13.90
C GLN A 93 -6.72 -24.42 -14.89
N VAL A 94 -5.52 -24.12 -14.39
CA VAL A 94 -4.38 -23.79 -15.26
C VAL A 94 -3.97 -25.00 -16.10
N GLU A 95 -3.93 -26.19 -15.52
CA GLU A 95 -3.59 -27.44 -16.22
C GLU A 95 -4.52 -27.75 -17.40
N ALA A 96 -5.78 -27.30 -17.35
CA ALA A 96 -6.74 -27.51 -18.43
C ALA A 96 -6.44 -26.66 -19.68
N SER A 97 -5.63 -25.60 -19.57
CA SER A 97 -5.51 -24.57 -20.60
C SER A 97 -4.08 -24.06 -20.85
N ALA A 98 -3.13 -24.35 -19.98
CA ALA A 98 -1.76 -23.86 -20.08
C ALA A 98 -0.79 -24.87 -20.71
N PRO A 99 0.30 -24.40 -21.34
CA PRO A 99 1.38 -25.26 -21.80
C PRO A 99 2.05 -26.04 -20.64
N PRO A 100 2.52 -27.28 -20.87
CA PRO A 100 3.11 -28.12 -19.82
C PRO A 100 4.29 -27.48 -19.07
N ARG A 101 5.09 -26.63 -19.76
CA ARG A 101 6.22 -25.91 -19.16
C ARG A 101 5.76 -24.92 -18.09
N VAL A 102 4.69 -24.17 -18.38
CA VAL A 102 4.08 -23.22 -17.44
C VAL A 102 3.52 -23.96 -16.24
N THR A 103 2.78 -25.04 -16.48
CA THR A 103 2.27 -25.92 -15.42
C THR A 103 3.40 -26.45 -14.54
N ALA A 104 4.51 -26.90 -15.12
CA ALA A 104 5.65 -27.42 -14.38
C ALA A 104 6.26 -26.34 -13.46
N LEU A 105 6.44 -25.11 -13.97
CA LEU A 105 6.92 -23.99 -13.15
C LEU A 105 5.95 -23.67 -12.01
N LEU A 106 4.66 -23.56 -12.28
CA LEU A 106 3.66 -23.21 -11.26
C LEU A 106 3.55 -24.31 -10.19
N ARG A 107 3.65 -25.59 -10.57
CA ARG A 107 3.73 -26.70 -9.61
C ARG A 107 5.02 -26.65 -8.79
N ALA A 108 6.15 -26.27 -9.38
CA ALA A 108 7.40 -26.09 -8.63
C ALA A 108 7.27 -24.97 -7.59
N ILE A 109 6.67 -23.83 -7.97
CA ILE A 109 6.39 -22.72 -7.04
C ILE A 109 5.49 -23.19 -5.89
N LEU A 110 4.39 -23.88 -6.18
CA LEU A 110 3.49 -24.41 -5.15
C LEU A 110 4.17 -25.45 -4.26
N GLY A 111 4.97 -26.35 -4.83
CA GLY A 111 5.66 -27.39 -4.08
C GLY A 111 6.75 -26.85 -3.16
N LEU A 112 7.42 -25.77 -3.54
CA LEU A 112 8.51 -25.17 -2.75
C LEU A 112 8.03 -24.07 -1.77
N TYR A 113 7.00 -23.31 -2.14
CA TYR A 113 6.62 -22.08 -1.45
C TYR A 113 5.11 -21.93 -1.22
N GLY A 114 4.31 -22.95 -1.56
CA GLY A 114 2.84 -22.85 -1.52
C GLY A 114 2.28 -22.47 -0.15
N SER A 115 2.80 -23.07 0.92
CA SER A 115 2.39 -22.78 2.30
C SER A 115 2.67 -21.34 2.72
N GLU A 116 3.88 -20.85 2.42
CA GLU A 116 4.37 -19.53 2.76
C GLU A 116 3.62 -18.46 1.97
N LEU A 117 3.36 -18.71 0.69
CA LEU A 117 2.59 -17.81 -0.16
C LEU A 117 1.10 -17.78 0.24
N ALA A 118 0.53 -18.91 0.64
CA ALA A 118 -0.83 -18.95 1.19
C ALA A 118 -0.91 -18.16 2.50
N LEU A 119 0.07 -18.31 3.40
CA LEU A 119 0.15 -17.54 4.64
C LEU A 119 0.30 -16.04 4.36
N ALA A 120 1.18 -15.66 3.43
CA ALA A 120 1.37 -14.28 3.01
C ALA A 120 0.07 -13.72 2.38
N TYR A 121 -0.65 -14.51 1.60
CA TYR A 121 -1.95 -14.15 1.04
C TYR A 121 -3.02 -13.95 2.12
N THR A 122 -3.09 -14.82 3.12
CA THR A 122 -4.02 -14.66 4.24
C THR A 122 -3.71 -13.38 5.01
N ARG A 123 -2.44 -13.14 5.39
CA ARG A 123 -2.05 -11.92 6.11
C ARG A 123 -2.31 -10.65 5.31
N TRP A 124 -2.11 -10.70 3.99
CA TRP A 124 -2.43 -9.60 3.09
C TRP A 124 -3.95 -9.38 2.98
N GLY A 125 -4.74 -10.45 2.98
CA GLY A 125 -6.20 -10.42 2.89
C GLY A 125 -6.93 -10.17 4.21
N GLU A 126 -6.26 -10.23 5.36
CA GLU A 126 -6.82 -9.89 6.68
C GLU A 126 -7.07 -8.38 6.84
N LEU A 127 -6.40 -7.54 6.04
CA LEU A 127 -6.53 -6.07 6.06
C LEU A 127 -6.62 -5.48 4.64
N PRO A 128 -7.62 -5.85 3.83
CA PRO A 128 -7.69 -5.48 2.41
C PRO A 128 -7.92 -3.98 2.20
N ASP A 129 -8.54 -3.31 3.18
CA ASP A 129 -8.81 -1.88 3.18
C ASP A 129 -7.65 -1.02 3.73
N ASP A 130 -6.59 -1.66 4.22
CA ASP A 130 -5.48 -0.93 4.82
C ASP A 130 -4.53 -0.35 3.75
N TRP A 131 -3.78 0.67 4.13
CA TRP A 131 -3.00 1.50 3.23
C TRP A 131 -1.58 0.94 3.04
N ILE A 132 -1.17 0.66 1.81
CA ILE A 132 0.20 0.22 1.47
C ILE A 132 1.17 1.40 1.46
N LEU A 133 0.78 2.47 0.77
CA LEU A 133 1.68 3.55 0.41
C LEU A 133 0.91 4.88 0.36
N ILE A 134 1.51 5.91 0.96
CA ILE A 134 1.00 7.29 0.89
C ILE A 134 2.05 8.13 0.20
N ASN A 135 1.83 8.42 -1.09
CA ASN A 135 2.66 9.30 -1.89
C ASN A 135 2.16 10.74 -1.76
N ARG A 136 3.09 11.70 -1.63
CA ARG A 136 2.77 13.12 -1.44
C ARG A 136 3.55 13.95 -2.45
N GLU A 137 2.84 14.82 -3.15
CA GLU A 137 3.41 15.73 -4.15
C GLU A 137 2.96 17.15 -3.81
N ILE A 138 3.93 18.08 -3.78
CA ILE A 138 3.68 19.51 -3.54
C ILE A 138 3.96 20.25 -4.85
N TYR A 139 2.97 21.00 -5.32
CA TYR A 139 3.02 21.79 -6.54
C TYR A 139 2.90 23.27 -6.20
N HIS A 140 3.67 24.09 -6.92
CA HIS A 140 3.54 25.54 -6.88
C HIS A 140 2.89 25.99 -8.19
N ASP A 141 1.63 26.41 -8.09
CA ASP A 141 0.94 27.07 -9.20
C ASP A 141 1.45 28.51 -9.30
N LEU A 142 2.36 28.75 -10.24
CA LEU A 142 2.99 30.05 -10.46
C LEU A 142 2.01 31.08 -11.04
N ILE A 143 0.90 30.65 -11.65
CA ILE A 143 -0.08 31.55 -12.28
C ILE A 143 -1.03 32.07 -11.22
N ASN A 144 -1.50 31.19 -10.33
CA ASN A 144 -2.45 31.55 -9.27
C ASN A 144 -1.77 31.84 -7.91
N GLU A 145 -0.44 31.77 -7.84
CA GLU A 145 0.39 31.93 -6.64
C GLU A 145 -0.08 31.05 -5.46
N ARG A 146 -0.44 29.79 -5.75
CA ARG A 146 -0.98 28.85 -4.76
C ARG A 146 -0.15 27.59 -4.63
N VAL A 147 -0.05 27.09 -3.41
CA VAL A 147 0.51 25.78 -3.11
C VAL A 147 -0.60 24.74 -3.19
N LEU A 148 -0.46 23.79 -4.11
CA LEU A 148 -1.33 22.63 -4.24
C LEU A 148 -0.62 21.40 -3.68
N VAL A 149 -1.38 20.56 -2.99
CA VAL A 149 -0.91 19.32 -2.41
C VAL A 149 -1.75 18.19 -3.01
N LYS A 150 -1.06 17.14 -3.45
CA LYS A 150 -1.68 15.90 -3.93
C LYS A 150 -1.17 14.74 -3.09
N VAL A 151 -2.09 14.00 -2.49
CA VAL A 151 -1.83 12.80 -1.72
C VAL A 151 -2.46 11.62 -2.46
N ARG A 152 -1.66 10.62 -2.83
CA ARG A 152 -2.13 9.34 -3.37
C ARG A 152 -1.95 8.26 -2.32
N ILE A 153 -3.04 7.61 -1.95
CA ILE A 153 -3.08 6.48 -1.03
C ILE A 153 -3.36 5.24 -1.86
N ASP A 154 -2.42 4.30 -1.85
CA ASP A 154 -2.56 3.00 -2.49
C ASP A 154 -2.96 1.99 -1.41
N LYS A 155 -4.11 1.31 -1.55
CA LYS A 155 -4.60 0.29 -0.61
C LYS A 155 -4.12 -1.11 -0.97
N ASN A 156 -4.14 -2.02 0.01
CA ASN A 156 -3.82 -3.43 -0.18
C ASN A 156 -4.62 -4.08 -1.32
N ASN A 157 -5.92 -3.80 -1.42
CA ASN A 157 -6.77 -4.30 -2.50
C ASN A 157 -6.50 -3.70 -3.91
N GLY A 158 -5.54 -2.79 -4.05
CA GLY A 158 -5.21 -2.12 -5.31
C GLY A 158 -6.05 -0.89 -5.61
N GLU A 159 -7.03 -0.55 -4.77
CA GLU A 159 -7.73 0.73 -4.87
C GLU A 159 -6.77 1.89 -4.62
N GLN A 160 -7.00 2.99 -5.34
CA GLN A 160 -6.26 4.22 -5.16
C GLN A 160 -7.21 5.34 -4.78
N ALA A 161 -6.92 6.00 -3.66
CA ALA A 161 -7.57 7.24 -3.27
C ALA A 161 -6.64 8.41 -3.56
N VAL A 162 -7.11 9.38 -4.35
CA VAL A 162 -6.36 10.61 -4.65
C VAL A 162 -7.07 11.79 -4.01
N ILE A 163 -6.34 12.51 -3.16
CA ILE A 163 -6.79 13.72 -2.50
C ILE A 163 -5.94 14.86 -3.04
N GLN A 164 -6.58 15.86 -3.65
CA GLN A 164 -5.88 17.00 -4.23
C GLN A 164 -6.59 18.30 -3.83
N GLY A 165 -5.81 19.28 -3.40
CA GLY A 165 -6.35 20.59 -3.04
C GLY A 165 -5.28 21.58 -2.61
N PRO A 166 -5.68 22.81 -2.28
CA PRO A 166 -4.79 23.79 -1.70
C PRO A 166 -4.36 23.38 -0.27
N ALA A 167 -3.22 23.90 0.18
CA ALA A 167 -2.65 23.55 1.49
C ALA A 167 -3.63 23.71 2.67
N TYR A 168 -4.48 24.74 2.66
CA TYR A 168 -5.48 24.95 3.72
C TYR A 168 -6.54 23.84 3.77
N SER A 169 -7.02 23.35 2.63
CA SER A 169 -8.00 22.26 2.58
C SER A 169 -7.43 20.94 3.07
N ILE A 170 -6.13 20.69 2.82
CA ILE A 170 -5.45 19.51 3.37
C ILE A 170 -5.34 19.62 4.90
N LEU A 171 -5.06 20.80 5.43
CA LEU A 171 -5.03 21.04 6.87
C LEU A 171 -6.41 20.84 7.51
N GLU A 172 -7.48 21.33 6.88
CA GLU A 172 -8.86 21.08 7.32
C GLU A 172 -9.21 19.59 7.33
N LEU A 173 -8.82 18.86 6.27
CA LEU A 173 -8.98 17.41 6.22
C LEU A 173 -8.23 16.73 7.37
N ALA A 174 -6.97 17.08 7.62
CA ALA A 174 -6.18 16.53 8.70
C ALA A 174 -6.83 16.78 10.07
N ALA A 175 -7.35 17.98 10.31
CA ALA A 175 -8.08 18.31 11.53
C ALA A 175 -9.35 17.45 11.70
N ASN A 176 -10.10 17.22 10.61
CA ASN A 176 -11.27 16.34 10.64
C ASN A 176 -10.89 14.87 10.87
N MET A 177 -9.78 14.38 10.29
CA MET A 177 -9.29 13.03 10.54
C MET A 177 -8.92 12.82 12.01
N VAL A 178 -8.25 13.79 12.65
CA VAL A 178 -7.96 13.74 14.09
C VAL A 178 -9.25 13.73 14.92
N ARG A 179 -10.25 14.54 14.55
CA ARG A 179 -11.57 14.49 15.21
C ARG A 179 -12.22 13.12 15.08
N THR A 180 -12.17 12.51 13.90
CA THR A 180 -12.67 11.15 13.68
C THR A 180 -11.93 10.13 14.55
N CYS A 181 -10.60 10.23 14.67
CA CYS A 181 -9.84 9.37 15.59
C CYS A 181 -10.30 9.54 17.05
N ASN A 182 -10.58 10.77 17.49
CA ASN A 182 -11.12 11.01 18.83
C ASN A 182 -12.51 10.37 19.05
N MET A 183 -13.31 10.23 17.98
CA MET A 183 -14.62 9.58 18.05
C MET A 183 -14.56 8.06 18.22
N VAL A 184 -13.41 7.43 17.94
CA VAL A 184 -13.22 5.98 18.16
C VAL A 184 -13.39 5.61 19.64
N GLY A 185 -13.09 6.54 20.57
CA GLY A 185 -13.40 6.40 22.00
C GLY A 185 -12.65 5.28 22.73
N ARG A 186 -11.67 4.65 22.07
CA ARG A 186 -10.97 3.45 22.54
C ARG A 186 -9.46 3.58 22.34
N PRO A 187 -8.70 3.90 23.41
CA PRO A 187 -7.24 4.07 23.30
C PRO A 187 -6.50 2.81 22.83
N ASP A 188 -7.03 1.63 23.12
CA ASP A 188 -6.49 0.32 22.72
C ASP A 188 -6.61 0.05 21.21
N ALA A 189 -7.43 0.82 20.49
CA ALA A 189 -7.52 0.74 19.03
C ALA A 189 -6.30 1.36 18.32
N PHE A 190 -5.42 2.07 19.05
CA PHE A 190 -4.25 2.73 18.50
C PHE A 190 -2.98 2.16 19.10
N THR A 191 -1.98 1.91 18.26
CA THR A 191 -0.67 1.48 18.77
C THR A 191 0.10 2.67 19.35
N ARG A 192 0.92 2.42 20.38
CA ARG A 192 1.77 3.47 20.97
C ARG A 192 2.67 4.14 19.92
N ARG A 193 3.23 3.33 19.02
CA ARG A 193 4.06 3.80 17.89
C ARG A 193 3.32 4.82 17.02
N THR A 194 2.06 4.55 16.65
CA THR A 194 1.26 5.47 15.82
C THR A 194 0.93 6.77 16.54
N ILE A 195 0.70 6.71 17.86
CA ILE A 195 0.45 7.90 18.68
C ILE A 195 1.71 8.77 18.76
N ASP A 196 2.88 8.16 19.02
CA ASP A 196 4.15 8.88 19.13
C ASP A 196 4.53 9.53 17.78
N MET A 197 4.34 8.81 16.67
CA MET A 197 4.57 9.34 15.32
C MET A 197 3.67 10.54 15.03
N LEU A 198 2.36 10.42 15.29
CA LEU A 198 1.41 11.51 15.09
C LEU A 198 1.80 12.74 15.92
N SER A 199 2.14 12.54 17.19
CA SER A 199 2.52 13.62 18.11
C SER A 199 3.76 14.36 17.62
N ASN A 200 4.80 13.64 17.20
CA ASN A 200 6.03 14.23 16.66
C ASN A 200 5.79 15.06 15.39
N GLU A 201 4.97 14.57 14.46
CA GLU A 201 4.64 15.29 13.22
C GLU A 201 3.83 16.56 13.52
N PHE A 202 2.86 16.49 14.44
CA PHE A 202 2.11 17.66 14.88
C PHE A 202 2.99 18.72 15.53
N GLU A 203 3.93 18.32 16.40
CA GLU A 203 4.88 19.27 17.00
C GLU A 203 5.76 19.96 15.97
N GLN A 204 6.29 19.22 14.99
CA GLN A 204 7.09 19.79 13.91
C GLN A 204 6.27 20.77 13.06
N PHE A 205 5.05 20.39 12.70
CA PHE A 205 4.13 21.25 11.97
C PHE A 205 3.78 22.53 12.75
N LEU A 206 3.49 22.42 14.05
CA LEU A 206 3.21 23.58 14.89
C LEU A 206 4.41 24.53 15.02
N LYS A 207 5.64 24.00 15.10
CA LYS A 207 6.85 24.82 15.08
C LYS A 207 6.99 25.59 13.76
N LEU A 208 6.67 24.96 12.63
CA LEU A 208 6.70 25.59 11.32
C LEU A 208 5.67 26.72 11.20
N VAL A 209 4.42 26.47 11.61
CA VAL A 209 3.31 27.41 11.42
C VAL A 209 3.30 28.54 12.43
N ARG A 210 3.70 28.29 13.69
CA ARG A 210 3.74 29.32 14.74
C ARG A 210 4.99 30.21 14.66
N GLY A 211 6.01 29.79 13.91
CA GLY A 211 7.27 30.52 13.76
C GLY A 211 8.08 30.61 15.07
N PRO A 212 9.33 31.09 15.00
CA PRO A 212 10.17 31.29 16.17
C PRO A 212 9.83 32.63 16.86
N SER A 213 8.68 32.75 17.52
CA SER A 213 8.39 33.66 18.66
C SER A 213 6.88 33.85 18.90
N ASP A 214 6.30 33.03 19.76
CA ASP A 214 5.37 33.54 20.77
C ASP A 214 6.18 33.67 22.07
N LYS A 215 6.96 34.75 22.18
CA LYS A 215 7.48 35.16 23.50
C LYS A 215 6.26 35.67 24.27
N PRO A 216 5.97 35.16 25.49
CA PRO A 216 4.90 35.73 26.29
C PRO A 216 5.18 37.22 26.48
N ALA A 217 4.18 38.05 26.18
CA ALA A 217 4.25 39.49 26.40
C ALA A 217 4.75 39.73 27.82
N ARG A 218 5.90 40.37 27.95
CA ARG A 218 6.37 40.91 29.23
C ARG A 218 5.25 41.82 29.73
N SER A 219 4.66 41.47 30.87
CA SER A 219 3.81 42.35 31.64
C SER A 219 4.65 43.55 32.09
N SER A 220 4.67 44.61 31.29
CA SER A 220 4.98 45.94 31.76
C SER A 220 3.72 46.46 32.45
N ASP A 221 3.71 46.37 33.78
CA ASP A 221 3.12 47.37 34.68
C ASP A 221 3.67 47.13 36.08
N ALA A 222 4.98 47.36 36.18
CA ALA A 222 5.60 47.78 37.42
C ALA A 222 6.11 49.21 37.17
N GLU A 223 5.21 50.19 37.27
CA GLU A 223 5.60 51.57 37.49
C GLU A 223 5.23 51.94 38.93
N ALA A 224 6.28 52.06 39.72
CA ALA A 224 6.26 52.52 41.10
C ALA A 224 6.44 54.04 41.12
N ALA A 225 5.64 54.74 41.93
CA ALA A 225 5.99 55.94 42.71
C ALA A 225 4.71 56.46 43.38
N GLY A 226 4.63 56.78 44.67
CA GLY A 226 5.65 57.00 45.67
C GLY A 226 5.00 57.33 47.02
N PRO A 227 5.80 57.68 48.04
CA PRO A 227 5.45 57.62 49.46
C PRO A 227 4.74 58.89 49.94
N SER A 228 3.90 58.77 50.98
CA SER A 228 3.62 59.91 51.86
C SER A 228 3.39 59.47 53.30
N ALA A 229 4.03 60.21 54.19
CA ALA A 229 4.22 59.97 55.61
C ALA A 229 3.01 60.40 56.47
N ARG A 230 2.93 59.77 57.65
CA ARG A 230 2.50 60.28 58.98
C ARG A 230 1.26 61.20 59.05
N ARG A 231 0.28 60.76 59.84
CA ARG A 231 0.07 61.20 61.24
C ARG A 231 -0.74 60.17 62.01
#